data_AF-A0A5J4ZAE5-F1
#
_entry.id   AF-A0A5J4ZAE5-F1
#
_cell.length_a   1.000
_cell.length_b   1.000
_cell.length_c   1.000
_cell.angle_alpha   90.00
_cell.angle_beta   90.00
_cell.angle_gamma   90.00
#
_symmetry.space_group_name_H-M   'P 1'
#
loop_
_entity.id
_entity.type
_entity.pdbx_description
1 polymer ?
#
loop_
_entity_poly.entity_id
_entity_poly.type
_entity_poly.pdbx_seq_one_letter_code
_entity_poly.pdbx_strand_id
1 'polypeptide(L)'
;MKIENLEEAMCQTIDATVTSGGGISRRETIPATGEEAERDGEELYVPPLNFSMVDYGIFRSGFPDTANFTFLQTLGLRSIIYLCPEPYPEANVEFLNANRIRLFQFGIEGCKEPFVNIPEDIIRAALKVLIDVRNHPLLIHCKRGKHRTGCLVGCFRKLQRWCLSSIFDEYQRFAAAKARVSDQRFMELFDIAGLKQLPASFSCLKS
;
A
#
# COMPACT_ATOMS: atom_id res chain seq x y z
N MET A 1 -36.79 -17.18 -7.36
CA MET A 1 -36.15 -16.15 -6.53
C MET A 1 -34.97 -16.78 -5.80
N LYS A 2 -33.76 -16.25 -6.01
CA LYS A 2 -32.62 -16.17 -5.07
C LYS A 2 -31.39 -15.82 -5.91
N ILE A 3 -31.00 -14.55 -5.86
CA ILE A 3 -29.64 -14.11 -6.20
C ILE A 3 -29.00 -13.93 -4.83
N GLU A 4 -27.96 -14.70 -4.53
CA GLU A 4 -27.22 -14.60 -3.28
C GLU A 4 -25.81 -14.07 -3.60
N ASN A 5 -25.34 -13.11 -2.81
CA ASN A 5 -24.20 -12.27 -3.15
C ASN A 5 -22.88 -13.04 -3.09
N LEU A 6 -22.03 -12.88 -4.11
CA LEU A 6 -20.64 -13.34 -4.10
C LEU A 6 -19.63 -12.25 -3.66
N GLU A 7 -20.04 -10.97 -3.58
CA GLU A 7 -19.11 -9.84 -3.40
C GLU A 7 -18.47 -9.72 -2.00
N GLU A 8 -19.02 -10.37 -0.96
CA GLU A 8 -18.55 -10.19 0.43
C GLU A 8 -17.35 -11.08 0.82
N ALA A 9 -16.97 -12.06 -0.02
CA ALA A 9 -16.11 -13.17 0.39
C ALA A 9 -14.58 -12.93 0.32
N MET A 10 -14.09 -11.77 -0.16
CA MET A 10 -12.70 -11.63 -0.65
C MET A 10 -11.84 -10.52 -0.06
N CYS A 11 -12.31 -9.77 0.94
CA CYS A 11 -11.50 -8.73 1.61
C CYS A 11 -11.40 -8.99 3.12
N GLN A 12 -10.22 -9.41 3.59
CA GLN A 12 -9.95 -9.46 5.03
C GLN A 12 -9.50 -8.08 5.50
N THR A 13 -10.39 -7.41 6.23
CA THR A 13 -10.12 -6.17 6.98
C THR A 13 -10.01 -6.54 8.46
N ILE A 14 -8.90 -6.16 9.10
CA ILE A 14 -8.67 -6.42 10.53
C ILE A 14 -8.75 -5.07 11.27
N ASP A 15 -9.84 -4.84 12.00
CA ASP A 15 -9.96 -3.77 12.99
C ASP A 15 -9.87 -4.40 14.40
N ALA A 16 -9.04 -3.86 15.29
CA ALA A 16 -8.79 -4.40 16.64
C ALA A 16 -9.44 -3.53 17.74
N THR A 17 -9.96 -4.18 18.79
CA THR A 17 -10.66 -3.52 19.91
C THR A 17 -9.70 -3.17 21.06
N VAL A 18 -9.96 -2.04 21.74
CA VAL A 18 -9.14 -1.53 22.84
C VAL A 18 -9.78 -1.85 24.19
N THR A 19 -9.05 -2.54 25.07
CA THR A 19 -9.37 -2.67 26.49
C THR A 19 -8.53 -1.68 27.31
N SER A 20 -9.18 -0.82 28.09
CA SER A 20 -8.53 0.22 28.89
C SER A 20 -8.33 -0.21 30.34
N GLY A 21 -7.09 -0.19 30.81
CA GLY A 21 -6.71 -0.31 32.22
C GLY A 21 -5.72 0.80 32.57
N GLY A 22 -6.02 1.63 33.57
CA GLY A 22 -5.25 2.83 33.90
C GLY A 22 -4.49 2.74 35.22
N GLY A 23 -3.47 3.59 35.38
CA GLY A 23 -2.74 3.81 36.63
C GLY A 23 -1.98 5.13 36.58
N ILE A 24 -2.05 5.93 37.65
CA ILE A 24 -1.39 7.24 37.76
C ILE A 24 -0.54 7.27 39.04
N SER A 25 0.67 7.83 38.96
CA SER A 25 1.35 8.37 40.15
C SER A 25 2.21 9.59 39.84
N ARG A 26 2.26 10.49 40.83
CA ARG A 26 3.24 11.59 41.05
C ARG A 26 4.49 11.00 41.77
N ARG A 27 5.63 11.66 42.08
CA ARG A 27 6.17 13.06 42.12
C ARG A 27 7.74 12.95 42.30
N GLU A 28 8.65 13.94 42.30
CA GLU A 28 8.69 15.40 42.05
C GLU A 28 10.16 15.87 41.75
N THR A 29 10.33 16.99 41.02
CA THR A 29 11.49 17.93 41.04
C THR A 29 12.88 17.55 40.49
N ILE A 30 13.65 18.61 40.17
CA ILE A 30 14.94 18.69 39.45
C ILE A 30 16.04 19.26 40.39
N PRO A 31 17.33 19.16 40.04
CA PRO A 31 18.05 20.38 39.62
C PRO A 31 18.95 20.18 38.37
N ALA A 32 19.37 21.27 37.75
CA ALA A 32 20.04 21.27 36.44
C ALA A 32 21.53 21.65 36.49
N THR A 33 22.34 21.02 35.63
CA THR A 33 23.66 21.48 35.14
C THR A 33 24.00 20.74 33.84
N GLY A 34 24.65 21.42 32.88
CA GLY A 34 25.31 20.78 31.73
C GLY A 34 24.64 21.09 30.39
N GLU A 35 25.11 22.12 29.70
CA GLU A 35 24.86 22.32 28.26
C GLU A 35 25.83 21.46 27.45
N GLU A 36 25.51 20.19 27.25
CA GLU A 36 26.08 19.42 26.15
C GLU A 36 25.02 19.35 25.05
N ALA A 37 25.27 20.04 23.93
CA ALA A 37 24.42 19.97 22.76
C ALA A 37 24.56 18.57 22.15
N GLU A 38 23.61 17.68 22.46
CA GLU A 38 23.46 16.41 21.76
C GLU A 38 23.40 16.71 20.26
N ARG A 39 24.38 16.19 19.53
CA ARG A 39 24.39 16.30 18.08
C ARG A 39 23.19 15.54 17.56
N ASP A 40 22.32 16.22 16.82
CA ASP A 40 21.18 15.61 16.13
C ASP A 40 21.68 14.36 15.39
N GLY A 41 21.27 13.19 15.89
CA GLY A 41 21.77 11.91 15.45
C GLY A 41 21.04 11.47 14.19
N GLU A 42 21.25 12.19 13.08
CA GLU A 42 20.74 11.95 11.71
C GLU A 42 20.01 10.60 11.59
N GLU A 43 18.70 10.59 11.87
CA GLU A 43 17.96 9.34 12.06
C GLU A 43 17.90 8.60 10.73
N LEU A 44 18.68 7.51 10.61
CA LEU A 44 18.93 6.82 9.35
C LEU A 44 17.70 6.04 8.85
N TYR A 45 16.77 6.77 8.23
CA TYR A 45 15.58 6.21 7.62
C TYR A 45 15.91 5.33 6.40
N VAL A 46 15.67 4.03 6.51
CA VAL A 46 15.86 3.07 5.42
C VAL A 46 14.51 2.79 4.74
N PRO A 47 14.23 3.36 3.54
CA PRO A 47 12.98 3.09 2.84
C PRO A 47 12.90 1.62 2.37
N PRO A 48 11.70 1.01 2.29
CA PRO A 48 11.55 -0.35 1.80
C PRO A 48 12.11 -0.57 0.39
N LEU A 49 12.49 -1.81 0.08
CA LEU A 49 12.87 -2.23 -1.27
C LEU A 49 11.87 -1.72 -2.31
N ASN A 50 12.34 -1.12 -3.41
CA ASN A 50 11.48 -0.63 -4.51
C ASN A 50 10.46 0.45 -4.07
N PHE A 51 10.67 1.17 -2.95
CA PHE A 51 9.80 2.25 -2.51
C PHE A 51 9.74 3.42 -3.52
N SER A 52 8.55 3.99 -3.72
CA SER A 52 8.36 5.25 -4.46
C SER A 52 6.98 5.86 -4.19
N MET A 53 6.81 7.15 -4.47
CA MET A 53 5.49 7.77 -4.60
C MET A 53 4.88 7.39 -5.96
N VAL A 54 3.59 7.08 -5.98
CA VAL A 54 2.79 6.87 -7.19
C VAL A 54 2.02 8.15 -7.51
N ASP A 55 1.40 8.73 -6.50
CA ASP A 55 0.61 9.95 -6.57
C ASP A 55 0.58 10.63 -5.20
N TYR A 56 -0.02 11.80 -5.09
CA TYR A 56 -0.17 12.48 -3.79
C TYR A 56 -0.94 11.59 -2.80
N GLY A 57 -0.28 11.24 -1.69
CA GLY A 57 -0.84 10.33 -0.67
C GLY A 57 -0.85 8.84 -1.05
N ILE A 58 -0.32 8.45 -2.22
CA ILE A 58 -0.26 7.05 -2.67
C ILE A 58 1.20 6.63 -2.89
N PHE A 59 1.65 5.63 -2.16
CA PHE A 59 2.99 5.06 -2.24
C PHE A 59 2.98 3.62 -2.75
N ARG A 60 4.11 3.15 -3.28
CA ARG A 60 4.35 1.76 -3.67
C ARG A 60 5.63 1.23 -3.04
N SER A 61 5.70 -0.07 -2.74
CA SER A 61 6.95 -0.74 -2.35
C SER A 61 6.96 -2.26 -2.57
N GLY A 62 8.13 -2.86 -2.33
CA GLY A 62 8.29 -4.25 -1.91
C GLY A 62 7.86 -4.48 -0.46
N PHE A 63 8.13 -5.67 0.07
CA PHE A 63 7.72 -6.02 1.42
C PHE A 63 8.52 -5.21 2.46
N PRO A 64 7.88 -4.44 3.35
CA PRO A 64 8.60 -3.74 4.41
C PRO A 64 9.04 -4.70 5.52
N ASP A 65 10.28 -4.57 5.96
CA ASP A 65 10.80 -5.21 7.16
C ASP A 65 10.93 -4.22 8.32
N THR A 66 11.37 -4.70 9.48
CA THR A 66 11.50 -3.91 10.71
C THR A 66 12.48 -2.75 10.59
N ALA A 67 13.48 -2.82 9.70
CA ALA A 67 14.41 -1.72 9.45
C ALA A 67 13.76 -0.57 8.66
N ASN A 68 12.58 -0.78 8.08
CA ASN A 68 11.82 0.26 7.38
C ASN A 68 10.78 0.96 8.26
N PHE A 69 10.54 0.50 9.48
CA PHE A 69 9.41 0.95 10.29
C PHE A 69 9.51 2.44 10.67
N THR A 70 10.69 2.93 11.05
CA THR A 70 10.93 4.36 11.33
C THR A 70 10.60 5.23 10.11
N PHE A 71 11.12 4.88 8.94
CA PHE A 71 10.78 5.56 7.68
C PHE A 71 9.27 5.54 7.41
N LEU A 72 8.59 4.40 7.58
CA LEU A 72 7.15 4.30 7.32
C LEU A 72 6.30 5.14 8.28
N GLN A 73 6.78 5.44 9.50
CA GLN A 73 6.10 6.36 10.42
C GLN A 73 6.13 7.80 9.91
N THR A 74 7.22 8.24 9.27
CA THR A 74 7.32 9.59 8.68
C THR A 74 6.25 9.87 7.61
N LEU A 75 5.74 8.82 6.95
CA LEU A 75 4.74 8.93 5.88
C LEU A 75 3.31 9.15 6.39
N GLY A 76 3.06 9.01 7.71
CA GLY A 76 1.73 9.18 8.30
C GLY A 76 0.66 8.26 7.70
N LEU A 77 1.04 7.03 7.34
CA LEU A 77 0.15 6.07 6.66
C LEU A 77 -1.12 5.82 7.47
N ARG A 78 -2.27 5.80 6.77
CA ARG A 78 -3.57 5.40 7.32
C ARG A 78 -3.95 3.98 6.92
N SER A 79 -3.44 3.49 5.78
CA SER A 79 -3.71 2.13 5.32
C SER A 79 -2.60 1.53 4.45
N ILE A 80 -2.65 0.21 4.30
CA ILE A 80 -1.80 -0.59 3.43
C ILE A 80 -2.66 -1.52 2.56
N ILE A 81 -2.40 -1.54 1.26
CA ILE A 81 -2.89 -2.56 0.33
C ILE A 81 -1.80 -3.63 0.19
N TYR A 82 -2.08 -4.84 0.68
CA TYR A 82 -1.14 -5.97 0.67
C TYR A 82 -1.60 -7.04 -0.34
N LEU A 83 -0.84 -7.18 -1.43
CA LEU A 83 -1.24 -7.96 -2.62
C LEU A 83 -0.74 -9.42 -2.59
N CYS A 84 -0.68 -10.08 -1.44
CA CYS A 84 -0.17 -11.46 -1.34
C CYS A 84 -1.09 -12.34 -0.49
N PRO A 85 -1.21 -13.65 -0.78
CA PRO A 85 -2.04 -14.58 -0.01
C PRO A 85 -1.36 -15.09 1.27
N GLU A 86 -0.04 -14.96 1.41
CA GLU A 86 0.67 -15.31 2.64
C GLU A 86 0.17 -14.45 3.83
N PRO A 87 0.03 -14.99 5.06
CA PRO A 87 -0.33 -14.18 6.24
C PRO A 87 0.67 -13.05 6.51
N TYR A 88 0.19 -11.94 7.09
CA TYR A 88 1.05 -10.82 7.45
C TYR A 88 1.91 -11.19 8.69
N PRO A 89 3.24 -10.92 8.70
CA PRO A 89 4.11 -11.26 9.82
C PRO A 89 3.75 -10.51 11.10
N GLU A 90 3.90 -11.18 12.24
CA GLU A 90 3.52 -10.68 13.57
C GLU A 90 4.10 -9.29 13.89
N ALA A 91 5.42 -9.10 13.77
CA ALA A 91 6.07 -7.81 13.98
C ALA A 91 5.56 -6.69 13.04
N ASN A 92 5.12 -7.03 11.83
CA ASN A 92 4.46 -6.07 10.94
C ASN A 92 3.03 -5.76 11.41
N VAL A 93 2.27 -6.76 11.89
CA VAL A 93 0.92 -6.56 12.46
C VAL A 93 0.97 -5.69 13.71
N GLU A 94 1.93 -5.93 14.61
CA GLU A 94 2.20 -5.08 15.79
C GLU A 94 2.45 -3.63 15.39
N PHE A 95 3.30 -3.40 14.38
CA PHE A 95 3.58 -2.08 13.83
C PHE A 95 2.31 -1.39 13.26
N LEU A 96 1.45 -2.13 12.53
CA LEU A 96 0.19 -1.57 12.04
C LEU A 96 -0.75 -1.21 13.19
N ASN A 97 -0.88 -2.07 14.20
CA ASN A 97 -1.72 -1.82 15.37
C ASN A 97 -1.26 -0.60 16.17
N ALA A 98 0.05 -0.50 16.46
CA ALA A 98 0.64 0.62 17.20
C ALA A 98 0.41 1.97 16.50
N ASN A 99 0.53 2.00 15.17
CA ASN A 99 0.36 3.21 14.36
C ASN A 99 -1.08 3.39 13.82
N ARG A 100 -2.03 2.52 14.19
CA ARG A 100 -3.45 2.52 13.76
C ARG A 100 -3.66 2.45 12.24
N ILE A 101 -2.80 1.70 11.56
CA ILE A 101 -2.79 1.56 10.11
C ILE A 101 -3.69 0.38 9.69
N ARG A 102 -4.68 0.62 8.81
CA ARG A 102 -5.57 -0.44 8.32
C ARG A 102 -4.93 -1.31 7.25
N LEU A 103 -4.97 -2.63 7.43
CA LEU A 103 -4.56 -3.59 6.40
C LEU A 103 -5.74 -4.02 5.53
N PHE A 104 -5.58 -3.88 4.20
CA PHE A 104 -6.46 -4.45 3.21
C PHE A 104 -5.70 -5.55 2.44
N GLN A 105 -5.96 -6.82 2.75
CA GLN A 105 -5.27 -7.95 2.13
C GLN A 105 -6.04 -8.48 0.91
N PHE A 106 -5.33 -8.59 -0.21
CA PHE A 106 -5.84 -9.03 -1.51
C PHE A 106 -4.93 -10.13 -2.07
N GLY A 107 -5.28 -11.39 -1.79
CA GLY A 107 -4.46 -12.55 -2.11
C GLY A 107 -4.35 -12.88 -3.60
N ILE A 108 -3.28 -12.41 -4.26
CA ILE A 108 -2.94 -12.77 -5.65
C ILE A 108 -1.78 -13.76 -5.65
N GLU A 109 -1.96 -14.96 -6.22
CA GLU A 109 -0.96 -16.04 -6.17
C GLU A 109 0.38 -15.72 -6.87
N GLY A 110 1.44 -16.37 -6.41
CA GLY A 110 2.84 -16.09 -6.75
C GLY A 110 3.39 -16.80 -8.00
N CYS A 111 2.62 -16.94 -9.07
CA CYS A 111 3.02 -17.72 -10.24
C CYS A 111 4.26 -17.17 -10.99
N LYS A 112 5.01 -18.08 -11.61
CA LYS A 112 6.05 -17.80 -12.63
C LYS A 112 5.44 -17.94 -14.03
N GLU A 113 6.01 -17.27 -15.03
CA GLU A 113 5.64 -17.53 -16.43
C GLU A 113 5.97 -18.99 -16.82
N PRO A 114 5.16 -19.65 -17.68
CA PRO A 114 4.04 -19.07 -18.44
C PRO A 114 2.71 -18.93 -17.67
N PHE A 115 2.55 -19.59 -16.52
CA PHE A 115 1.27 -19.72 -15.82
C PHE A 115 0.87 -18.52 -14.94
N VAL A 116 1.15 -17.29 -15.38
CA VAL A 116 0.82 -16.07 -14.63
C VAL A 116 -0.64 -15.70 -14.87
N ASN A 117 -1.50 -16.06 -13.92
CA ASN A 117 -2.86 -15.52 -13.82
C ASN A 117 -2.88 -14.42 -12.75
N ILE A 118 -3.35 -13.22 -13.12
CA ILE A 118 -3.64 -12.13 -12.18
C ILE A 118 -5.17 -11.93 -12.25
N PRO A 119 -5.93 -12.37 -11.24
CA PRO A 119 -7.39 -12.31 -11.29
C PRO A 119 -7.87 -10.87 -11.31
N GLU A 120 -8.64 -10.53 -12.35
CA GLU A 120 -9.06 -9.17 -12.64
C GLU A 120 -9.86 -8.55 -11.49
N ASP A 121 -10.74 -9.33 -10.87
CA ASP A 121 -11.63 -8.87 -9.80
C ASP A 121 -10.92 -8.55 -8.49
N ILE A 122 -9.79 -9.22 -8.20
CA ILE A 122 -8.96 -8.87 -7.04
C ILE A 122 -8.24 -7.54 -7.28
N ILE A 123 -7.73 -7.30 -8.50
CA ILE A 123 -7.16 -6.00 -8.87
C ILE A 123 -8.26 -4.91 -8.86
N ARG A 124 -9.46 -5.21 -9.35
CA ARG A 124 -10.63 -4.31 -9.33
C ARG A 124 -11.06 -3.96 -7.89
N ALA A 125 -11.08 -4.92 -6.98
CA ALA A 125 -11.38 -4.70 -5.57
C ALA A 125 -10.29 -3.86 -4.86
N ALA A 126 -9.02 -4.19 -5.07
CA ALA A 126 -7.90 -3.38 -4.56
C ALA A 126 -7.92 -1.95 -5.15
N LEU A 127 -8.33 -1.79 -6.40
CA LEU A 127 -8.45 -0.49 -7.07
C LEU A 127 -9.63 0.34 -6.53
N LYS A 128 -10.75 -0.29 -6.11
CA LYS A 128 -11.83 0.38 -5.35
C LYS A 128 -11.31 0.97 -4.03
N VAL A 129 -10.46 0.24 -3.29
CA VAL A 129 -9.83 0.74 -2.03
C VAL A 129 -8.82 1.85 -2.32
N LEU A 130 -8.05 1.72 -3.39
CA LEU A 130 -6.99 2.67 -3.76
C LEU A 130 -7.52 4.06 -4.14
N ILE A 131 -8.66 4.13 -4.84
CA ILE A 131 -9.25 5.42 -5.27
C ILE A 131 -10.08 6.12 -4.17
N ASP A 132 -10.34 5.45 -3.05
CA ASP A 132 -11.04 6.04 -1.90
C ASP A 132 -10.06 6.85 -1.04
N VAL A 133 -10.09 8.17 -1.22
CA VAL A 133 -9.24 9.15 -0.51
C VAL A 133 -9.32 9.06 1.01
N ARG A 134 -10.38 8.46 1.57
CA ARG A 134 -10.51 8.23 3.02
C ARG A 134 -9.46 7.25 3.57
N ASN A 135 -8.85 6.45 2.70
CA ASN A 135 -7.79 5.51 3.04
C ASN A 135 -6.38 6.11 2.97
N HIS A 136 -6.23 7.35 2.47
CA HIS A 136 -4.92 7.99 2.25
C HIS A 136 -4.40 8.71 3.52
N PRO A 137 -3.07 8.78 3.76
CA PRO A 137 -1.99 8.22 2.94
C PRO A 137 -1.95 6.69 2.95
N LEU A 138 -1.63 6.08 1.80
CA LEU A 138 -1.77 4.65 1.55
C LEU A 138 -0.49 4.07 0.92
N LEU A 139 -0.03 2.90 1.41
CA LEU A 139 1.06 2.14 0.79
C LEU A 139 0.56 0.87 0.08
N ILE A 140 0.87 0.73 -1.20
CA ILE A 140 0.63 -0.51 -1.97
C ILE A 140 1.90 -1.36 -1.94
N HIS A 141 1.82 -2.62 -1.50
CA HIS A 141 2.97 -3.52 -1.63
C HIS A 141 2.64 -4.97 -1.96
N CYS A 142 3.69 -5.66 -2.42
CA CYS A 142 3.77 -7.10 -2.51
C CYS A 142 5.21 -7.52 -2.19
N LYS A 143 5.54 -8.82 -2.25
CA LYS A 143 6.89 -9.35 -1.95
C LYS A 143 8.09 -8.57 -2.53
N ARG A 144 7.96 -7.91 -3.69
CA ARG A 144 9.05 -7.11 -4.31
C ARG A 144 8.64 -5.78 -4.96
N GLY A 145 7.37 -5.38 -4.92
CA GLY A 145 6.92 -4.12 -5.54
C GLY A 145 6.96 -4.09 -7.07
N LYS A 146 7.09 -5.26 -7.71
CA LYS A 146 7.27 -5.44 -9.17
C LYS A 146 5.97 -5.84 -9.86
N HIS A 147 5.64 -7.13 -9.91
CA HIS A 147 4.53 -7.67 -10.70
C HIS A 147 3.14 -7.22 -10.19
N ARG A 148 2.67 -7.81 -9.08
CA ARG A 148 1.33 -7.56 -8.51
C ARG A 148 1.07 -6.07 -8.24
N THR A 149 2.02 -5.39 -7.59
CA THR A 149 1.99 -3.93 -7.37
C THR A 149 2.01 -3.14 -8.67
N GLY A 150 2.81 -3.55 -9.66
CA GLY A 150 2.90 -2.89 -10.95
C GLY A 150 1.62 -2.99 -11.77
N CYS A 151 0.91 -4.12 -11.72
CA CYS A 151 -0.40 -4.27 -12.37
C CYS A 151 -1.45 -3.36 -11.73
N LEU A 152 -1.54 -3.30 -10.40
CA LEU A 152 -2.48 -2.39 -9.72
C LEU A 152 -2.16 -0.92 -10.02
N VAL A 153 -0.89 -0.51 -9.95
CA VAL A 153 -0.46 0.85 -10.32
C VAL A 153 -0.72 1.14 -11.80
N GLY A 154 -0.47 0.19 -12.70
CA GLY A 154 -0.75 0.37 -14.13
C GLY A 154 -2.24 0.52 -14.44
N CYS A 155 -3.11 -0.25 -13.78
CA CYS A 155 -4.56 -0.06 -13.87
C CYS A 155 -5.02 1.28 -13.25
N PHE A 156 -4.36 1.76 -12.19
CA PHE A 156 -4.57 3.12 -11.67
C PHE A 156 -4.15 4.19 -12.69
N ARG A 157 -2.97 4.11 -13.32
CA ARG A 157 -2.57 5.01 -14.42
C ARG A 157 -3.55 4.99 -15.60
N LYS A 158 -4.15 3.83 -15.89
CA LYS A 158 -5.20 3.67 -16.91
C LYS A 158 -6.49 4.44 -16.54
N LEU A 159 -6.88 4.48 -15.27
CA LEU A 159 -7.94 5.39 -14.77
C LEU A 159 -7.54 6.86 -14.91
N GLN A 160 -6.27 7.20 -14.65
CA GLN A 160 -5.69 8.53 -14.88
C GLN A 160 -5.52 8.88 -16.37
N ARG A 161 -5.99 8.04 -17.30
CA ARG A 161 -5.95 8.23 -18.76
C ARG A 161 -4.54 8.36 -19.35
N TRP A 162 -3.53 7.80 -18.68
CA TRP A 162 -2.18 7.69 -19.26
C TRP A 162 -2.20 6.81 -20.52
N CYS A 163 -1.34 7.13 -21.50
CA CYS A 163 -1.14 6.27 -22.65
C CYS A 163 -0.36 4.99 -22.27
N LEU A 164 -0.67 3.88 -22.94
CA LEU A 164 -0.12 2.56 -22.61
C LEU A 164 1.41 2.52 -22.61
N SER A 165 2.07 3.28 -23.50
CA SER A 165 3.53 3.40 -23.55
C SER A 165 4.12 3.94 -22.25
N SER A 166 3.55 5.00 -21.66
CA SER A 166 4.00 5.56 -20.38
C SER A 166 3.67 4.64 -19.19
N ILE A 167 2.55 3.91 -19.25
CA ILE A 167 2.20 2.89 -18.25
C ILE A 167 3.23 1.75 -18.27
N PHE A 168 3.62 1.30 -19.46
CA PHE A 168 4.60 0.23 -19.64
C PHE A 168 6.02 0.68 -19.27
N ASP A 169 6.43 1.91 -19.60
CA ASP A 169 7.70 2.50 -19.13
C ASP A 169 7.79 2.54 -17.60
N GLU A 170 6.75 3.04 -16.91
CA GLU A 170 6.71 3.03 -15.44
C GLU A 170 6.78 1.60 -14.88
N TYR A 171 5.99 0.67 -15.42
CA TYR A 171 6.03 -0.74 -15.01
C TYR A 171 7.43 -1.34 -15.20
N GLN A 172 8.02 -1.16 -16.39
CA GLN A 172 9.34 -1.71 -16.74
C GLN A 172 10.44 -1.11 -15.87
N ARG A 173 10.38 0.19 -15.54
CA ARG A 173 11.32 0.85 -14.62
C ARG A 173 11.33 0.19 -13.24
N PHE A 174 10.16 -0.07 -12.66
CA PHE A 174 10.09 -0.76 -11.35
C PHE A 174 10.38 -2.25 -11.44
N ALA A 175 9.98 -2.94 -12.51
CA ALA A 175 10.22 -4.37 -12.68
C ALA A 175 11.68 -4.71 -13.05
N ALA A 176 12.36 -3.82 -13.78
CA ALA A 176 13.71 -3.97 -14.34
C ALA A 176 13.86 -5.29 -15.11
N ALA A 177 15.01 -5.99 -14.98
CA ALA A 177 15.29 -7.30 -15.58
C ALA A 177 14.41 -8.48 -15.09
N LYS A 178 13.22 -8.20 -14.54
CA LYS A 178 12.13 -9.13 -14.23
C LYS A 178 10.76 -8.63 -14.72
N ALA A 179 10.71 -7.64 -15.62
CA ALA A 179 9.49 -7.28 -16.35
C ALA A 179 8.90 -8.50 -17.07
N ARG A 180 7.57 -8.58 -17.12
CA ARG A 180 6.81 -9.65 -17.79
C ARG A 180 5.97 -9.08 -18.92
N VAL A 181 5.71 -9.89 -19.94
CA VAL A 181 4.75 -9.53 -21.00
C VAL A 181 3.32 -9.80 -20.52
N SER A 182 3.10 -10.83 -19.68
CA SER A 182 1.80 -11.13 -19.05
C SER A 182 1.20 -9.91 -18.35
N ASP A 183 2.01 -9.22 -17.55
CA ASP A 183 1.58 -8.11 -16.70
C ASP A 183 1.17 -6.89 -17.55
N GLN A 184 1.94 -6.58 -18.59
CA GLN A 184 1.64 -5.48 -19.53
C GLN A 184 0.39 -5.77 -20.35
N ARG A 185 0.22 -7.01 -20.84
CA ARG A 185 -0.99 -7.44 -21.54
C ARG A 185 -2.23 -7.45 -20.65
N PHE A 186 -2.08 -7.76 -19.35
CA PHE A 186 -3.14 -7.60 -18.37
C PHE A 186 -3.55 -6.13 -18.23
N MET A 187 -2.60 -5.20 -18.03
CA MET A 187 -2.90 -3.76 -17.98
C MET A 187 -3.57 -3.23 -19.26
N GLU A 188 -3.13 -3.73 -20.43
CA GLU A 188 -3.72 -3.39 -21.73
C GLU A 188 -5.21 -3.79 -21.82
N LEU A 189 -5.55 -5.01 -21.39
CA LEU A 189 -6.90 -5.57 -21.50
C LEU A 189 -7.85 -5.15 -20.37
N PHE A 190 -7.35 -4.90 -19.16
CA PHE A 190 -8.15 -4.62 -17.95
C PHE A 190 -9.27 -3.60 -18.17
N ASP A 191 -10.55 -3.99 -17.99
CA ASP A 191 -11.64 -3.04 -18.16
C ASP A 191 -11.81 -2.08 -16.96
N ILE A 192 -11.85 -0.79 -17.31
CA ILE A 192 -12.06 0.33 -16.41
C ILE A 192 -13.49 0.88 -16.46
N ALA A 193 -14.38 0.40 -17.34
CA ALA A 193 -15.73 0.97 -17.48
C ALA A 193 -16.54 0.89 -16.18
N GLY A 194 -16.49 -0.26 -15.50
CA GLY A 194 -17.14 -0.47 -14.20
C GLY A 194 -16.63 0.39 -13.03
N LEU A 195 -15.55 1.17 -13.22
CA LEU A 195 -14.98 2.05 -12.19
C LEU A 195 -15.26 3.55 -12.44
N LYS A 196 -15.76 3.91 -13.62
CA LYS A 196 -16.02 5.32 -14.02
C LYS A 196 -17.22 5.98 -13.31
N GLN A 197 -17.96 5.23 -12.51
CA GLN A 197 -19.15 5.71 -11.78
C GLN A 197 -18.82 6.36 -10.42
N LEU A 198 -17.59 6.24 -9.91
CA LEU A 198 -17.19 7.01 -8.73
C LEU A 198 -16.84 8.45 -9.16
N PRO A 199 -17.38 9.49 -8.47
CA PRO A 199 -17.06 10.88 -8.77
C PRO A 199 -15.60 11.16 -8.41
N ALA A 200 -14.74 11.22 -9.42
CA ALA A 200 -13.31 11.42 -9.24
C ALA A 200 -13.01 12.88 -8.83
N SER A 201 -13.04 13.15 -7.53
CA SER A 201 -12.63 14.42 -6.91
C SER A 201 -11.11 14.58 -6.95
N PHE A 202 -10.53 14.67 -8.15
CA PHE A 202 -9.15 15.05 -8.37
C PHE A 202 -8.94 16.51 -7.95
N SER A 203 -8.61 16.71 -6.67
CA SER A 203 -8.28 18.01 -6.10
C SER A 203 -6.91 18.47 -6.59
N CYS A 204 -6.88 18.98 -7.82
CA CYS A 204 -5.74 19.71 -8.37
C CYS A 204 -5.57 21.02 -7.58
N LEU A 205 -4.81 20.94 -6.49
CA LEU A 205 -4.29 22.11 -5.78
C LEU A 205 -3.28 22.82 -6.69
N LYS A 206 -3.79 23.77 -7.47
CA LYS A 206 -2.94 24.76 -8.14
C LYS A 206 -2.38 25.70 -7.08
N SER A 207 -1.05 25.72 -6.99
CA SER A 207 -0.30 26.94 -6.63
C SER A 207 -0.04 27.75 -7.90
#